data_AF-A0A2G3Q040-F1
#
_entry.id   AF-A0A2G3Q040-F1
#
_cell.length_a   1.000
_cell.length_b   1.000
_cell.length_c   1.000
_cell.angle_alpha   90.00
_cell.angle_beta   90.00
_cell.angle_gamma   90.00
#
_symmetry.space_group_name_H-M   'P 1'
#
loop_
_entity.id
_entity.type
_entity.pdbx_description
1 polymer ?
#
loop_
_entity_poly.entity_id
_entity_poly.type
_entity_poly.pdbx_seq_one_letter_code
_entity_poly.pdbx_strand_id
1 'polypeptide(L)'
;MLSKIKTRKIQKVIPFILYLFLIALLTGCKSEETDLSVALEPKIEDFSKMDHYFKDYTFDVSYDESMEYYQRTYNIQGQYDLNGDGKADTIKAVLKANYEEGSFIEVNGLKMALEPFYPSGEVRIIDLDKRDSYTELAVLDDGLSADPAFIFFRYDGKELCSLGTKDRYAVMDGQGKFISWFDLTNHFKPQFFSAWGEYKDKEYVLTHHDVEQYIGKTYEVNGTGYFVPLAKSPENYYEYFEHMIWDAEALREFKATKIKLLAIYVTPENRTLNYFYVELPDGEKGLLYFWIGD
;
A
#
# COMPACT_ATOMS: atom_id res chain seq x y z
N MET A 1 82.23 24.05 0.57
CA MET A 1 81.63 23.63 1.86
C MET A 1 80.36 24.44 2.02
N LEU A 2 79.16 23.84 1.87
CA LEU A 2 77.86 24.28 2.41
C LEU A 2 76.74 23.40 1.85
N SER A 3 75.75 23.15 2.71
CA SER A 3 74.81 22.03 2.73
C SER A 3 73.74 22.01 1.63
N LYS A 4 73.44 20.82 1.11
CA LYS A 4 72.22 20.53 0.33
C LYS A 4 71.00 20.49 1.24
N ILE A 5 70.02 21.36 1.00
CA ILE A 5 68.67 21.27 1.57
C ILE A 5 67.72 20.78 0.48
N LYS A 6 66.97 19.71 0.81
CA LYS A 6 65.87 19.15 0.00
C LYS A 6 64.64 20.04 0.13
N THR A 7 63.93 20.25 -0.98
CA THR A 7 62.52 20.66 -0.95
C THR A 7 61.74 19.89 -2.01
N ARG A 8 60.73 19.15 -1.52
CA ARG A 8 59.78 18.32 -2.27
C ARG A 8 58.66 19.25 -2.76
N LYS A 9 58.39 19.32 -4.07
CA LYS A 9 57.15 19.93 -4.60
C LYS A 9 56.11 18.83 -4.81
N ILE A 10 54.99 18.98 -4.11
CA ILE A 10 53.80 18.14 -4.13
C ILE A 10 53.06 18.39 -5.45
N GLN A 11 52.75 17.31 -6.19
CA GLN A 11 51.78 17.33 -7.28
C GLN A 11 50.40 17.70 -6.71
N LYS A 12 49.79 18.76 -7.24
CA LYS A 12 48.37 19.05 -7.00
C LYS A 12 47.55 18.00 -7.74
N VAL A 13 46.96 17.07 -7.00
CA VAL A 13 45.86 16.22 -7.46
C VAL A 13 44.62 17.13 -7.51
N ILE A 14 44.06 17.29 -8.71
CA ILE A 14 42.77 17.94 -8.93
C ILE A 14 41.70 17.06 -8.26
N PRO A 15 40.78 17.60 -7.45
CA PRO A 15 39.80 16.79 -6.76
C PRO A 15 38.75 16.31 -7.77
N PHE A 16 38.59 14.99 -7.81
CA PHE A 16 37.61 14.21 -8.55
C PHE A 16 36.18 14.42 -7.96
N ILE A 17 35.76 15.67 -7.76
CA ILE A 17 34.43 16.05 -7.21
C ILE A 17 33.54 16.58 -8.34
N LEU A 18 33.58 15.92 -9.49
CA LEU A 18 32.60 16.13 -10.57
C LEU A 18 32.12 14.82 -11.20
N TYR A 19 32.44 13.68 -10.58
CA TYR A 19 32.01 12.35 -11.05
C TYR A 19 31.00 11.67 -10.12
N LEU A 20 30.63 12.32 -9.00
CA LEU A 20 29.63 11.81 -8.04
C LEU A 20 28.23 12.39 -8.23
N PHE A 21 28.06 13.36 -9.14
CA PHE A 21 26.74 13.92 -9.51
C PHE A 21 26.20 13.39 -10.85
N LEU A 22 26.91 12.47 -11.51
CA LEU A 22 26.49 11.92 -12.80
C LEU A 22 26.12 10.43 -12.78
N ILE A 23 26.17 9.77 -11.61
CA ILE A 23 25.80 8.35 -11.45
C ILE A 23 24.41 8.18 -10.81
N ALA A 24 23.82 9.24 -10.26
CA ALA A 24 22.45 9.23 -9.71
C ALA A 24 21.33 9.44 -10.76
N LEU A 25 21.63 9.34 -12.07
CA LEU A 25 20.66 9.57 -13.15
C LEU A 25 20.35 8.30 -13.97
N LEU A 26 20.69 7.11 -13.48
CA LEU A 26 20.56 5.86 -14.23
C LEU A 26 20.05 4.66 -13.42
N THR A 27 19.26 4.89 -12.37
CA THR A 27 18.49 3.84 -11.68
C THR A 27 17.02 3.95 -12.03
N GLY A 28 16.75 3.80 -13.33
CA GLY A 28 15.40 3.51 -13.83
C GLY A 28 14.94 2.10 -13.46
N CYS A 29 13.65 1.92 -13.17
CA CYS A 29 12.94 0.73 -12.65
C CYS A 29 13.75 -0.24 -11.75
N LYS A 30 14.82 0.21 -11.11
CA LYS A 30 15.73 -0.54 -10.23
C LYS A 30 15.77 0.20 -8.92
N SER A 31 15.38 -0.47 -7.85
CA SER A 31 15.61 0.01 -6.49
C SER A 31 17.12 0.20 -6.29
N GLU A 32 17.52 1.37 -5.81
CA GLU A 32 18.86 1.53 -5.26
C GLU A 32 19.01 0.64 -4.04
N GLU A 33 20.06 -0.21 -4.01
CA GLU A 33 20.49 -0.90 -2.80
C GLU A 33 20.80 0.15 -1.74
N THR A 34 19.89 0.32 -0.79
CA THR A 34 20.14 1.13 0.40
C THR A 34 20.82 0.25 1.43
N ASP A 35 21.94 0.77 1.92
CA ASP A 35 22.83 0.24 2.94
C ASP A 35 22.07 -0.41 4.12
N LEU A 36 22.59 -1.53 4.62
CA LEU A 36 22.05 -2.37 5.70
C LEU A 36 22.00 -1.61 7.03
N SER A 37 21.11 -0.63 7.14
CA SER A 37 20.58 -0.24 8.45
C SER A 37 19.70 -1.39 8.90
N VAL A 38 19.89 -1.87 10.14
CA VAL A 38 18.92 -2.76 10.79
C VAL A 38 17.59 -2.03 10.73
N ALA A 39 16.71 -2.42 9.79
CA ALA A 39 15.45 -1.76 9.59
C ALA A 39 14.67 -1.87 10.90
N LEU A 40 14.55 -0.74 11.60
CA LEU A 40 13.67 -0.64 12.74
C LEU A 40 12.28 -1.01 12.25
N GLU A 41 11.66 -1.96 12.95
CA GLU A 41 10.28 -2.34 12.72
C GLU A 41 9.41 -1.07 12.75
N PRO A 42 8.60 -0.85 11.71
CA PRO A 42 7.87 0.41 11.59
C PRO A 42 6.78 0.45 12.65
N LYS A 43 6.40 1.65 13.09
CA LYS A 43 5.28 1.82 14.02
C LYS A 43 4.04 2.24 13.27
N ILE A 44 2.86 1.88 13.77
CA ILE A 44 1.60 2.22 13.09
C ILE A 44 1.43 3.75 12.94
N GLU A 45 1.98 4.54 13.87
CA GLU A 45 1.95 6.00 13.84
C GLU A 45 2.79 6.61 12.71
N ASP A 46 3.69 5.85 12.10
CA ASP A 46 4.48 6.28 10.95
C ASP A 46 3.68 6.18 9.63
N PHE A 47 2.55 5.48 9.65
CA PHE A 47 1.70 5.30 8.48
C PHE A 47 0.51 6.27 8.49
N SER A 48 0.09 6.67 7.30
CA SER A 48 -1.13 7.45 7.13
C SER A 48 -1.88 7.06 5.86
N LYS A 49 -3.11 7.54 5.72
CA LYS A 49 -3.96 7.23 4.56
C LYS A 49 -3.26 7.63 3.27
N MET A 50 -3.35 6.76 2.27
CA MET A 50 -2.76 6.96 0.94
C MET A 50 -3.11 8.32 0.31
N ASP A 51 -4.33 8.82 0.55
CA ASP A 51 -4.82 10.11 0.07
C ASP A 51 -3.93 11.30 0.42
N HIS A 52 -3.21 11.23 1.54
CA HIS A 52 -2.30 12.30 1.96
C HIS A 52 -1.07 12.43 1.05
N TYR A 53 -0.78 11.41 0.23
CA TYR A 53 0.37 11.36 -0.68
C TYR A 53 -0.02 11.66 -2.12
N PHE A 54 -1.31 11.85 -2.41
CA PHE A 54 -1.75 12.30 -3.73
C PHE A 54 -1.33 13.74 -3.98
N LYS A 55 -0.85 14.00 -5.19
CA LYS A 55 -0.61 15.36 -5.66
C LYS A 55 -1.94 16.02 -6.03
N ASP A 56 -2.01 17.33 -5.84
CA ASP A 56 -3.13 18.14 -6.30
C ASP A 56 -3.05 18.32 -7.82
N TYR A 57 -3.51 17.29 -8.53
CA TYR A 57 -3.53 17.23 -9.98
C TYR A 57 -4.81 16.54 -10.43
N THR A 58 -5.49 17.11 -11.42
CA THR A 58 -6.72 16.58 -12.01
C THR A 58 -6.49 16.29 -13.48
N PHE A 59 -6.83 15.08 -13.91
CA PHE A 59 -6.77 14.68 -15.31
C PHE A 59 -8.02 15.15 -16.08
N ASP A 60 -7.86 15.36 -17.37
CA ASP A 60 -8.99 15.53 -18.29
C ASP A 60 -9.59 14.15 -18.58
N VAL A 61 -10.79 13.90 -18.06
CA VAL A 61 -11.52 12.64 -18.22
C VAL A 61 -12.75 12.86 -19.08
N SER A 62 -12.95 11.99 -20.08
CA SER A 62 -14.13 12.01 -20.95
C SER A 62 -14.71 10.61 -21.13
N TYR A 63 -16.03 10.52 -21.14
CA TYR A 63 -16.81 9.29 -21.31
C TYR A 63 -18.20 9.63 -21.85
N ASP A 64 -18.91 8.63 -22.36
CA ASP A 64 -20.31 8.79 -22.76
C ASP A 64 -21.21 8.73 -21.52
N GLU A 65 -21.76 9.87 -21.11
CA GLU A 65 -22.64 9.97 -19.94
C GLU A 65 -23.95 9.19 -20.10
N SER A 66 -24.37 8.89 -21.34
CA SER A 66 -25.57 8.10 -21.62
C SER A 66 -25.38 6.61 -21.36
N MET A 67 -24.14 6.14 -21.23
CA MET A 67 -23.84 4.76 -20.86
C MET A 67 -23.95 4.56 -19.35
N GLU A 68 -24.48 3.39 -18.98
CA GLU A 68 -24.47 2.91 -17.60
C GLU A 68 -23.04 2.85 -17.06
N TYR A 69 -22.89 3.05 -15.75
CA TYR A 69 -21.57 3.14 -15.09
C TYR A 69 -20.62 2.00 -15.51
N TYR A 70 -21.11 0.77 -15.51
CA TYR A 70 -20.37 -0.46 -15.82
C TYR A 70 -20.14 -0.72 -17.32
N GLN A 71 -20.54 0.21 -18.19
CA GLN A 71 -20.38 0.14 -19.64
C GLN A 71 -19.52 1.28 -20.18
N ARG A 72 -19.14 2.25 -19.33
CA ARG A 72 -18.39 3.41 -19.74
C ARG A 72 -16.97 3.03 -20.15
N THR A 73 -16.52 3.66 -21.23
CA THR A 73 -15.10 3.76 -21.57
C THR A 73 -14.61 5.14 -21.18
N TYR A 74 -13.63 5.20 -20.29
CA TYR A 74 -13.00 6.44 -19.86
C TYR A 74 -11.78 6.72 -20.71
N ASN A 75 -11.74 7.90 -21.32
CA ASN A 75 -10.57 8.42 -22.02
C ASN A 75 -9.96 9.53 -21.17
N ILE A 76 -8.71 9.34 -20.78
CA ILE A 76 -8.02 10.15 -19.77
C ILE A 76 -6.77 10.74 -20.41
N GLN A 77 -6.55 12.03 -20.22
CA GLN A 77 -5.39 12.74 -20.74
C GLN A 77 -4.85 13.73 -19.71
N GLY A 78 -3.53 13.92 -19.72
CA GLY A 78 -2.87 14.85 -18.83
C GLY A 78 -1.39 15.00 -19.12
N GLN A 79 -0.75 15.93 -18.41
CA GLN A 79 0.69 16.12 -18.44
C GLN A 79 1.22 16.34 -17.02
N TYR A 80 2.24 15.59 -16.62
CA TYR A 80 2.87 15.70 -15.31
C TYR A 80 4.33 15.23 -15.38
N ASP A 81 5.24 15.84 -14.61
CA ASP A 81 6.64 15.40 -14.50
C ASP A 81 6.74 14.18 -13.57
N LEU A 82 6.73 12.97 -14.15
CA LEU A 82 6.67 11.73 -13.39
C LEU A 82 8.03 11.27 -12.88
N ASN A 83 9.12 11.62 -13.57
CA ASN A 83 10.48 11.21 -13.21
C ASN A 83 11.30 12.29 -12.50
N GLY A 84 10.76 13.50 -12.37
CA GLY A 84 11.38 14.61 -11.67
C GLY A 84 12.48 15.30 -12.47
N ASP A 85 12.49 15.17 -13.80
CA ASP A 85 13.51 15.80 -14.66
C ASP A 85 13.20 17.29 -14.99
N GLY A 86 12.08 17.80 -14.49
CA GLY A 86 11.59 19.15 -14.70
C GLY A 86 10.79 19.34 -15.99
N LYS A 87 10.54 18.27 -16.76
CA LYS A 87 9.72 18.31 -17.99
C LYS A 87 8.44 17.52 -17.79
N ALA A 88 7.35 18.04 -18.34
CA ALA A 88 6.08 17.35 -18.27
C ALA A 88 6.05 16.15 -19.23
N ASP A 89 5.64 15.00 -18.71
CA ASP A 89 5.38 13.79 -19.48
C ASP A 89 3.94 13.76 -19.97
N THR A 90 3.73 13.34 -21.22
CA THR A 90 2.38 13.18 -21.77
C THR A 90 1.79 11.86 -21.31
N ILE A 91 0.65 11.93 -20.62
CA ILE A 91 -0.04 10.78 -20.05
C ILE A 91 -1.38 10.60 -20.76
N LYS A 92 -1.68 9.36 -21.15
CA LYS A 92 -2.98 8.96 -21.70
C LYS A 92 -3.41 7.63 -21.09
N ALA A 93 -4.69 7.47 -20.84
CA ALA A 93 -5.26 6.17 -20.50
C ALA A 93 -6.61 5.96 -21.19
N VAL A 94 -6.90 4.70 -21.47
CA VAL A 94 -8.24 4.23 -21.85
C VAL A 94 -8.58 3.13 -20.87
N LEU A 95 -9.68 3.29 -20.14
CA LEU A 95 -10.17 2.32 -19.16
C LEU A 95 -11.55 1.83 -19.58
N LYS A 96 -11.69 0.52 -19.72
CA LYS A 96 -12.93 -0.18 -20.07
C LYS A 96 -13.25 -1.20 -19.00
N ALA A 97 -14.53 -1.34 -18.66
CA ALA A 97 -14.99 -2.30 -17.67
C ALA A 97 -15.00 -3.75 -18.18
N ASN A 98 -15.20 -4.70 -17.26
CA ASN A 98 -15.39 -6.14 -17.51
C ASN A 98 -14.23 -6.82 -18.25
N TYR A 99 -12.99 -6.41 -17.98
CA TYR A 99 -11.80 -6.95 -18.64
C TYR A 99 -11.85 -6.80 -20.17
N GLU A 100 -12.58 -5.82 -20.69
CA GLU A 100 -12.67 -5.60 -22.12
C GLU A 100 -11.28 -5.24 -22.68
N GLU A 101 -10.90 -5.89 -23.78
CA GLU A 101 -9.62 -5.65 -24.43
C GLU A 101 -9.43 -4.19 -24.85
N GLY A 102 -8.17 -3.75 -24.75
CA GLY A 102 -7.74 -2.44 -25.23
C GLY A 102 -7.73 -1.35 -24.17
N SER A 103 -7.94 -1.69 -22.90
CA SER A 103 -7.58 -0.80 -21.79
C SER A 103 -6.05 -0.65 -21.71
N PHE A 104 -5.58 0.57 -21.46
CA PHE A 104 -4.14 0.86 -21.36
C PHE A 104 -3.84 2.13 -20.59
N ILE A 105 -2.59 2.24 -20.15
CA ILE A 105 -1.95 3.48 -19.74
C ILE A 105 -0.71 3.72 -20.60
N GLU A 106 -0.49 4.96 -20.99
CA GLU A 106 0.59 5.37 -21.87
C GLU A 106 1.27 6.63 -21.34
N VAL A 107 2.60 6.61 -21.29
CA VAL A 107 3.42 7.76 -20.91
C VAL A 107 4.48 7.99 -21.99
N ASN A 108 4.49 9.18 -22.60
CA ASN A 108 5.42 9.54 -23.68
C ASN A 108 5.48 8.50 -24.83
N GLY A 109 4.36 7.85 -25.15
CA GLY A 109 4.28 6.82 -26.19
C GLY A 109 4.65 5.40 -25.73
N LEU A 110 5.12 5.22 -24.50
CA LEU A 110 5.31 3.91 -23.89
C LEU A 110 3.98 3.43 -23.33
N LYS A 111 3.45 2.34 -23.89
CA LYS A 111 2.11 1.85 -23.59
C LYS A 111 2.16 0.53 -22.82
N MET A 112 1.35 0.44 -21.77
CA MET A 112 1.12 -0.77 -20.99
C MET A 112 -0.37 -1.13 -21.01
N ALA A 113 -0.67 -2.40 -21.32
CA ALA A 113 -2.04 -2.89 -21.28
C ALA A 113 -2.53 -3.00 -19.83
N LEU A 114 -3.83 -2.78 -19.65
CA LEU A 114 -4.52 -2.93 -18.37
C LEU A 114 -5.69 -3.89 -18.55
N GLU A 115 -6.06 -4.56 -17.48
CA GLU A 115 -7.25 -5.41 -17.42
C GLU A 115 -8.08 -5.04 -16.19
N PRO A 116 -8.61 -3.80 -16.10
CA PRO A 116 -9.42 -3.40 -14.96
C PRO A 116 -10.80 -4.08 -15.04
N PHE A 117 -11.38 -4.34 -13.88
CA PHE A 117 -12.70 -4.95 -13.78
C PHE A 117 -13.79 -3.88 -13.79
N TYR A 118 -13.75 -2.94 -12.85
CA TYR A 118 -14.72 -1.85 -12.72
C TYR A 118 -14.03 -0.49 -12.51
N PRO A 119 -13.37 0.04 -13.56
CA PRO A 119 -12.71 1.33 -13.45
C PRO A 119 -13.73 2.46 -13.29
N SER A 120 -13.43 3.42 -12.43
CA SER A 120 -14.26 4.61 -12.20
C SER A 120 -13.89 5.81 -13.09
N GLY A 121 -12.79 5.68 -13.84
CA GLY A 121 -12.16 6.80 -14.54
C GLY A 121 -11.22 7.63 -13.65
N GLU A 122 -11.10 7.30 -12.36
CA GLU A 122 -10.17 7.98 -11.46
C GLU A 122 -8.73 7.51 -11.71
N VAL A 123 -7.88 8.49 -12.06
CA VAL A 123 -6.43 8.34 -12.13
C VAL A 123 -5.81 9.45 -11.29
N ARG A 124 -4.86 9.11 -10.44
CA ARG A 124 -4.19 10.04 -9.51
C ARG A 124 -2.68 10.02 -9.74
N ILE A 125 -2.04 11.14 -9.43
CA ILE A 125 -0.60 11.19 -9.22
C ILE A 125 -0.35 10.99 -7.73
N ILE A 126 0.55 10.07 -7.38
CA ILE A 126 0.93 9.76 -6.00
C ILE A 126 2.46 9.79 -5.85
N ASP A 127 2.93 10.09 -4.65
CA ASP A 127 4.34 9.98 -4.26
C ASP A 127 4.51 8.80 -3.30
N LEU A 128 4.92 7.64 -3.82
CA LEU A 128 5.06 6.43 -3.00
C LEU A 128 6.31 6.47 -2.10
N ASP A 129 7.35 7.19 -2.52
CA ASP A 129 8.61 7.31 -1.79
C ASP A 129 9.25 8.69 -1.95
N LYS A 130 9.03 9.55 -0.96
CA LYS A 130 9.52 10.94 -0.95
C LYS A 130 11.05 11.09 -0.93
N ARG A 131 11.78 9.98 -0.83
CA ARG A 131 13.25 9.95 -0.84
C ARG A 131 13.80 9.92 -2.27
N ASP A 132 12.97 9.53 -3.24
CA ASP A 132 13.30 9.58 -4.66
C ASP A 132 12.61 10.78 -5.35
N SER A 133 12.84 10.96 -6.66
CA SER A 133 12.25 12.04 -7.44
C SER A 133 11.04 11.60 -8.26
N TYR A 134 10.63 10.35 -8.12
CA TYR A 134 9.56 9.78 -8.93
C TYR A 134 8.20 10.13 -8.32
N THR A 135 7.20 10.20 -9.19
CA THR A 135 5.80 10.10 -8.81
C THR A 135 5.12 9.07 -9.70
N GLU A 136 4.16 8.38 -9.13
CA GLU A 136 3.48 7.26 -9.75
C GLU A 136 2.10 7.65 -10.24
N LEU A 137 1.62 6.91 -11.23
CA LEU A 137 0.22 6.90 -11.64
C LEU A 137 -0.51 5.82 -10.84
N ALA A 138 -1.62 6.19 -10.22
CA ALA A 138 -2.51 5.27 -9.52
C ALA A 138 -3.87 5.24 -10.24
N VAL A 139 -4.22 4.10 -10.84
CA VAL A 139 -5.49 3.89 -11.54
C VAL A 139 -6.46 3.18 -10.60
N LEU A 140 -7.61 3.79 -10.32
CA LEU A 140 -8.62 3.18 -9.44
C LEU A 140 -9.44 2.14 -10.22
N ASP A 141 -9.52 0.96 -9.65
CA ASP A 141 -10.48 -0.08 -9.99
C ASP A 141 -11.39 -0.29 -8.77
N ASP A 142 -12.68 -0.03 -8.92
CA ASP A 142 -13.62 -0.12 -7.79
C ASP A 142 -13.89 -1.57 -7.36
N GLY A 143 -13.59 -2.54 -8.23
CA GLY A 143 -13.88 -3.95 -7.97
C GLY A 143 -15.39 -4.24 -7.82
N LEU A 144 -15.71 -5.47 -7.41
CA LEU A 144 -17.05 -5.83 -6.90
C LEU A 144 -16.97 -5.93 -5.38
N SER A 145 -18.10 -5.83 -4.69
CA SER A 145 -18.15 -6.13 -3.25
C SER A 145 -17.32 -5.21 -2.34
N ALA A 146 -17.06 -3.97 -2.78
CA ALA A 146 -16.50 -2.87 -1.99
C ALA A 146 -15.04 -3.09 -1.53
N ASP A 147 -14.22 -3.72 -2.37
CA ASP A 147 -12.77 -3.91 -2.21
C ASP A 147 -11.92 -3.08 -3.21
N PRO A 148 -12.19 -1.77 -3.38
CA PRO A 148 -11.52 -0.97 -4.39
C PRO A 148 -9.99 -1.01 -4.24
N ALA A 149 -9.29 -0.96 -5.36
CA ALA A 149 -7.83 -1.05 -5.40
C ALA A 149 -7.23 -0.10 -6.42
N PHE A 150 -5.99 0.32 -6.16
CA PHE A 150 -5.18 1.05 -7.11
C PHE A 150 -4.18 0.14 -7.80
N ILE A 151 -4.06 0.29 -9.11
CA ILE A 151 -2.98 -0.26 -9.92
C ILE A 151 -1.95 0.84 -10.14
N PHE A 152 -0.70 0.59 -9.73
CA PHE A 152 0.37 1.60 -9.75
C PHE A 152 1.34 1.43 -10.92
N PHE A 153 1.78 2.56 -11.49
CA PHE A 153 2.77 2.61 -12.55
C PHE A 153 3.83 3.67 -12.27
N ARG A 154 5.09 3.35 -12.57
CA ARG A 154 6.22 4.28 -12.51
C ARG A 154 6.80 4.47 -13.91
N TYR A 155 7.02 5.72 -14.30
CA TYR A 155 7.81 6.07 -15.47
C TYR A 155 9.15 6.66 -15.02
N ASP A 156 10.26 6.14 -15.54
CA ASP A 156 11.60 6.58 -15.14
C ASP A 156 12.32 7.50 -16.14
N GLY A 157 11.61 7.96 -17.18
CA GLY A 157 12.21 8.66 -18.32
C GLY A 157 12.55 7.76 -19.52
N LYS A 158 12.56 6.44 -19.34
CA LYS A 158 12.92 5.45 -20.37
C LYS A 158 11.97 4.28 -20.44
N GLU A 159 11.50 3.80 -19.29
CA GLU A 159 10.62 2.65 -19.14
C GLU A 159 9.38 3.02 -18.33
N LEU A 160 8.26 2.40 -18.68
CA LEU A 160 7.02 2.43 -17.91
C LEU A 160 6.85 1.04 -17.30
N CYS A 161 6.78 0.97 -15.98
CA CYS A 161 6.74 -0.28 -15.22
C CYS A 161 5.49 -0.35 -14.34
N SER A 162 4.83 -1.50 -14.28
CA SER A 162 3.80 -1.76 -13.27
C SER A 162 4.47 -2.02 -11.92
N LEU A 163 3.98 -1.39 -10.87
CA LEU A 163 4.33 -1.69 -9.49
C LEU A 163 3.32 -2.66 -8.86
N GLY A 164 2.26 -3.04 -9.57
CA GLY A 164 1.22 -3.93 -9.08
C GLY A 164 0.10 -3.18 -8.35
N THR A 165 -0.68 -3.94 -7.58
CA THR A 165 -1.95 -3.49 -7.02
C THR A 165 -1.87 -3.37 -5.49
N LYS A 166 -2.57 -2.38 -4.91
CA LYS A 166 -2.84 -2.26 -3.47
C LYS A 166 -4.28 -1.89 -3.23
N ASP A 167 -4.86 -2.40 -2.15
CA ASP A 167 -6.19 -1.98 -1.71
C ASP A 167 -6.22 -0.46 -1.45
N ARG A 168 -7.34 0.16 -1.82
CA ARG A 168 -7.57 1.62 -1.75
C ARG A 168 -7.41 2.18 -0.35
N TYR A 169 -7.70 1.34 0.65
CA TYR A 169 -7.75 1.69 2.05
C TYR A 169 -6.46 1.38 2.81
N ALA A 170 -5.42 0.91 2.10
CA ALA A 170 -4.10 0.72 2.67
C ALA A 170 -3.54 2.04 3.21
N VAL A 171 -2.68 1.93 4.22
CA VAL A 171 -1.91 3.05 4.77
C VAL A 171 -0.46 2.92 4.33
N MET A 172 0.24 4.05 4.21
CA MET A 172 1.63 4.09 3.76
C MET A 172 2.46 5.12 4.55
N ASP A 173 3.78 4.89 4.61
CA ASP A 173 4.76 5.72 5.34
C ASP A 173 5.40 6.82 4.47
N GLY A 174 5.06 6.87 3.18
CA GLY A 174 5.67 7.76 2.19
C GLY A 174 7.14 7.47 1.91
N GLN A 175 7.61 6.27 2.27
CA GLN A 175 8.97 5.77 2.07
C GLN A 175 8.92 4.35 1.51
N GLY A 176 7.91 4.07 0.67
CA GLY A 176 7.74 2.80 -0.02
C GLY A 176 7.17 1.63 0.80
N LYS A 177 6.72 1.85 2.05
CA LYS A 177 6.04 0.80 2.85
C LYS A 177 4.54 1.01 2.90
N PHE A 178 3.82 -0.10 2.91
CA PHE A 178 2.37 -0.18 2.96
C PHE A 178 1.93 -1.16 4.04
N ILE A 179 0.79 -0.89 4.66
CA ILE A 179 0.03 -1.89 5.40
C ILE A 179 -1.33 -1.98 4.72
N SER A 180 -1.69 -3.19 4.27
CA SER A 180 -2.99 -3.47 3.68
C SER A 180 -4.11 -3.22 4.68
N TRP A 181 -5.27 -2.79 4.21
CA TRP A 181 -6.49 -2.77 5.02
C TRP A 181 -6.78 -4.11 5.69
N PHE A 182 -6.46 -5.23 5.04
CA PHE A 182 -6.65 -6.57 5.60
C PHE A 182 -5.69 -6.91 6.74
N ASP A 183 -4.51 -6.29 6.76
CA ASP A 183 -3.49 -6.51 7.79
C ASP A 183 -3.63 -5.53 8.96
N LEU A 184 -4.70 -4.73 9.01
CA LEU A 184 -4.99 -3.72 10.03
C LEU A 184 -6.21 -4.08 10.89
N THR A 185 -6.16 -3.72 12.18
CA THR A 185 -7.35 -3.76 13.03
C THR A 185 -8.22 -2.51 12.89
N ASN A 186 -8.92 -2.39 11.76
CA ASN A 186 -9.71 -1.20 11.38
C ASN A 186 -10.79 -0.78 12.39
N HIS A 187 -11.23 -1.72 13.23
CA HIS A 187 -12.26 -1.51 14.24
C HIS A 187 -11.72 -1.27 15.65
N PHE A 188 -10.40 -1.34 15.86
CA PHE A 188 -9.77 -1.29 17.18
C PHE A 188 -9.07 0.05 17.43
N LYS A 189 -9.01 0.46 18.69
CA LYS A 189 -8.19 1.58 19.18
C LYS A 189 -7.43 1.16 20.44
N PRO A 190 -6.09 1.34 20.50
CA PRO A 190 -5.22 1.71 19.37
C PRO A 190 -5.26 0.65 18.25
N GLN A 191 -5.08 1.09 17.01
CA GLN A 191 -4.93 0.20 15.86
C GLN A 191 -3.57 -0.50 15.92
N PHE A 192 -3.49 -1.69 15.36
CA PHE A 192 -2.25 -2.43 15.16
C PHE A 192 -2.32 -3.23 13.85
N PHE A 193 -1.20 -3.84 13.46
CA PHE A 193 -1.07 -4.56 12.20
C PHE A 193 -0.35 -5.91 12.37
N SER A 194 -0.48 -6.78 11.38
CA SER A 194 0.09 -8.14 11.36
C SER A 194 1.21 -8.33 10.35
N ALA A 195 1.31 -7.44 9.37
CA ALA A 195 2.33 -7.40 8.35
C ALA A 195 2.42 -6.00 7.72
N TRP A 196 3.55 -5.73 7.08
CA TRP A 196 3.70 -4.60 6.15
C TRP A 196 4.40 -5.10 4.91
N GLY A 197 4.17 -4.45 3.78
CA GLY A 197 4.89 -4.74 2.55
C GLY A 197 5.69 -3.56 2.03
N GLU A 198 6.73 -3.86 1.28
CA GLU A 198 7.62 -2.87 0.69
C GLU A 198 8.23 -3.39 -0.61
N TYR A 199 8.58 -2.49 -1.52
CA TYR A 199 9.27 -2.88 -2.76
C TYR A 199 10.78 -2.99 -2.49
N LYS A 200 11.31 -4.20 -2.60
CA LYS A 200 12.74 -4.52 -2.51
C LYS A 200 13.16 -5.26 -3.76
N ASP A 201 14.22 -4.79 -4.42
CA ASP A 201 14.78 -5.45 -5.61
C ASP A 201 13.76 -5.73 -6.72
N LYS A 202 12.83 -4.78 -6.92
CA LYS A 202 11.67 -4.86 -7.85
C LYS A 202 10.59 -5.87 -7.47
N GLU A 203 10.71 -6.53 -6.33
CA GLU A 203 9.69 -7.43 -5.81
C GLU A 203 8.95 -6.77 -4.65
N TYR A 204 7.65 -7.04 -4.55
CA TYR A 204 6.89 -6.66 -3.37
C TYR A 204 7.10 -7.73 -2.28
N VAL A 205 7.75 -7.34 -1.19
CA VAL A 205 8.10 -8.23 -0.08
C VAL A 205 7.19 -7.92 1.10
N LEU A 206 6.44 -8.93 1.56
CA LEU A 206 5.67 -8.87 2.80
C LEU A 206 6.55 -9.28 3.98
N THR A 207 6.59 -8.46 5.03
CA THR A 207 7.26 -8.76 6.29
C THR A 207 6.23 -8.94 7.38
N HIS A 208 6.32 -10.05 8.12
CA HIS A 208 5.41 -10.35 9.21
C HIS A 208 5.77 -9.56 10.47
N HIS A 209 4.74 -9.03 11.10
CA HIS A 209 4.81 -8.39 12.41
C HIS A 209 4.38 -9.37 13.50
N ASP A 210 5.06 -9.37 14.65
CA ASP A 210 4.66 -10.20 15.78
C ASP A 210 3.33 -9.70 16.35
N VAL A 211 2.29 -10.53 16.29
CA VAL A 211 0.96 -10.18 16.81
C VAL A 211 0.74 -10.63 18.25
N GLU A 212 1.57 -11.54 18.77
CA GLU A 212 1.44 -12.08 20.13
C GLU A 212 1.61 -10.98 21.18
N GLN A 213 2.42 -9.97 20.87
CA GLN A 213 2.61 -8.78 21.71
C GLN A 213 1.32 -8.01 21.99
N TYR A 214 0.25 -8.21 21.21
CA TYR A 214 -1.04 -7.53 21.38
C TYR A 214 -2.00 -8.26 22.31
N ILE A 215 -1.76 -9.55 22.57
CA ILE A 215 -2.63 -10.41 23.36
C ILE A 215 -2.56 -10.03 24.85
N GLY A 216 -3.70 -10.14 25.53
CA GLY A 216 -3.88 -9.80 26.95
C GLY A 216 -4.13 -8.32 27.21
N LYS A 217 -3.95 -7.45 26.21
CA LYS A 217 -4.23 -6.01 26.28
C LYS A 217 -5.72 -5.72 26.09
N THR A 218 -6.12 -4.53 26.51
CA THR A 218 -7.48 -4.00 26.33
C THR A 218 -7.51 -2.99 25.20
N TYR A 219 -8.51 -3.12 24.32
CA TYR A 219 -8.74 -2.24 23.20
C TYR A 219 -10.16 -1.71 23.23
N GLU A 220 -10.37 -0.55 22.62
CA GLU A 220 -11.70 -0.04 22.31
C GLU A 220 -12.10 -0.52 20.91
N VAL A 221 -13.26 -1.16 20.78
CA VAL A 221 -13.81 -1.63 19.51
C VAL A 221 -15.02 -0.78 19.09
N ASN A 222 -15.06 -0.42 17.81
CA ASN A 222 -16.13 0.36 17.20
C ASN A 222 -16.57 -0.26 15.86
N GLY A 223 -17.88 -0.23 15.61
CA GLY A 223 -18.49 -0.69 14.36
C GLY A 223 -19.38 -1.90 14.55
N THR A 224 -19.79 -2.51 13.45
CA THR A 224 -20.65 -3.68 13.44
C THR A 224 -19.83 -4.90 13.08
N GLY A 225 -19.81 -5.89 13.97
CA GLY A 225 -19.08 -7.15 13.78
C GLY A 225 -19.92 -8.33 14.25
N TYR A 226 -19.55 -9.52 13.81
CA TYR A 226 -20.15 -10.76 14.27
C TYR A 226 -19.53 -11.17 15.60
N PHE A 227 -20.36 -11.61 16.53
CA PHE A 227 -19.91 -12.12 17.82
C PHE A 227 -20.61 -13.42 18.16
N VAL A 228 -19.82 -14.47 18.35
CA VAL A 228 -20.29 -15.81 18.72
C VAL A 228 -19.77 -16.14 20.12
N PRO A 229 -20.65 -16.26 21.14
CA PRO A 229 -20.24 -16.62 22.49
C PRO A 229 -19.57 -18.00 22.53
N LEU A 230 -18.35 -18.05 23.10
CA LEU A 230 -17.55 -19.27 23.20
C LEU A 230 -16.81 -19.28 24.53
N ALA A 231 -16.84 -20.40 25.24
CA ALA A 231 -16.17 -20.53 26.54
C ALA A 231 -14.64 -20.65 26.44
N LYS A 232 -14.14 -21.11 25.28
CA LYS A 232 -12.73 -21.33 25.00
C LYS A 232 -12.37 -20.80 23.62
N SER A 233 -11.12 -20.39 23.46
CA SER A 233 -10.57 -20.05 22.14
C SER A 233 -10.56 -21.30 21.26
N PRO A 234 -10.93 -21.19 19.97
CA PRO A 234 -10.65 -22.25 19.01
C PRO A 234 -9.14 -22.48 18.89
N GLU A 235 -8.72 -23.73 18.68
CA GLU A 235 -7.31 -24.14 18.67
C GLU A 235 -6.65 -24.02 17.29
N ASN A 236 -7.45 -24.08 16.21
CA ASN A 236 -6.96 -24.09 14.83
C ASN A 236 -7.98 -23.49 13.85
N TYR A 237 -7.56 -23.31 12.59
CA TYR A 237 -8.38 -22.71 11.53
C TYR A 237 -9.77 -23.34 11.37
N TYR A 238 -9.82 -24.67 11.38
CA TYR A 238 -11.07 -25.40 11.13
C TYR A 238 -12.08 -25.13 12.24
N GLU A 239 -11.63 -25.07 13.49
CA GLU A 239 -12.50 -24.72 14.62
C GLU A 239 -12.98 -23.27 14.55
N TYR A 240 -12.13 -22.32 14.11
CA TYR A 240 -12.59 -20.95 13.86
C TYR A 240 -13.72 -20.95 12.82
N PHE A 241 -13.52 -21.65 11.70
CA PHE A 241 -14.49 -21.72 10.61
C PHE A 241 -15.80 -22.41 11.02
N GLU A 242 -15.74 -23.47 11.83
CA GLU A 242 -16.92 -24.17 12.37
C GLU A 242 -17.78 -23.29 13.27
N HIS A 243 -17.18 -22.29 13.91
CA HIS A 243 -17.88 -21.36 14.80
C HIS A 243 -18.33 -20.07 14.10
N MET A 244 -17.97 -19.84 12.85
CA MET A 244 -18.41 -18.66 12.10
C MET A 244 -19.87 -18.80 11.67
N ILE A 245 -20.65 -17.76 11.92
CA ILE A 245 -22.09 -17.66 11.64
C ILE A 245 -22.32 -16.32 10.94
N TRP A 246 -22.59 -16.39 9.63
CA TRP A 246 -22.91 -15.23 8.80
C TRP A 246 -24.41 -14.88 8.84
N ASP A 247 -24.97 -14.77 10.05
CA ASP A 247 -26.38 -14.40 10.27
C ASP A 247 -26.45 -13.02 10.94
N ALA A 248 -27.48 -12.25 10.58
CA ALA A 248 -27.80 -10.99 11.22
C ALA A 248 -28.04 -11.13 12.73
N GLU A 249 -28.45 -12.29 13.24
CA GLU A 249 -28.59 -12.53 14.69
C GLU A 249 -27.25 -12.52 15.44
N ALA A 250 -26.15 -12.87 14.77
CA ALA A 250 -24.81 -12.84 15.34
C ALA A 250 -24.16 -11.45 15.22
N LEU A 251 -24.74 -10.52 14.44
CA LEU A 251 -24.26 -9.16 14.35
C LEU A 251 -24.47 -8.41 15.66
N ARG A 252 -23.42 -7.75 16.13
CA ARG A 252 -23.45 -6.84 17.27
C ARG A 252 -22.85 -5.50 16.89
N GLU A 253 -23.49 -4.44 17.35
CA GLU A 253 -22.97 -3.08 17.25
C GLU A 253 -22.09 -2.79 18.48
N PHE A 254 -20.84 -2.39 18.22
CA PHE A 254 -19.88 -1.98 19.23
C PHE A 254 -19.69 -0.46 19.16
N LYS A 255 -19.82 0.21 20.32
CA LYS A 255 -19.72 1.67 20.45
C LYS A 255 -18.73 1.99 21.55
N ALA A 256 -17.49 2.22 21.16
CA ALA A 256 -16.36 2.39 22.06
C ALA A 256 -16.29 1.29 23.14
N THR A 257 -16.59 0.05 22.75
CA THR A 257 -16.68 -1.08 23.68
C THR A 257 -15.28 -1.53 24.07
N LYS A 258 -14.96 -1.53 25.36
CA LYS A 258 -13.66 -2.02 25.85
C LYS A 258 -13.66 -3.54 25.88
N ILE A 259 -12.82 -4.16 25.06
CA ILE A 259 -12.64 -5.61 25.04
C ILE A 259 -11.23 -5.97 25.47
N LYS A 260 -11.05 -7.12 26.12
CA LYS A 260 -9.74 -7.71 26.32
C LYS A 260 -9.47 -8.70 25.20
N LEU A 261 -8.37 -8.51 24.48
CA LEU A 261 -7.96 -9.40 23.41
C LEU A 261 -7.31 -10.64 24.01
N LEU A 262 -7.88 -11.81 23.76
CA LEU A 262 -7.44 -13.08 24.34
C LEU A 262 -6.66 -13.95 23.35
N ALA A 263 -7.00 -13.89 22.05
CA ALA A 263 -6.23 -14.50 20.99
C ALA A 263 -6.47 -13.78 19.65
N ILE A 264 -5.51 -13.90 18.74
CA ILE A 264 -5.61 -13.44 17.35
C ILE A 264 -5.36 -14.67 16.48
N TYR A 265 -6.20 -14.89 15.47
CA TYR A 265 -5.95 -15.94 14.51
C TYR A 265 -5.39 -15.38 13.20
N VAL A 266 -4.16 -15.79 12.88
CA VAL A 266 -3.43 -15.51 11.63
C VAL A 266 -2.52 -16.71 11.32
N THR A 267 -2.20 -16.95 10.05
CA THR A 267 -1.21 -17.96 9.64
C THR A 267 0.03 -17.30 9.03
N PRO A 268 1.14 -18.02 8.80
CA PRO A 268 2.27 -17.49 8.03
C PRO A 268 1.88 -17.12 6.59
N GLU A 269 0.91 -17.81 5.99
CA GLU A 269 0.48 -17.59 4.61
C GLU A 269 -0.61 -16.52 4.49
N ASN A 270 -1.37 -16.29 5.57
CA ASN A 270 -2.44 -15.30 5.63
C ASN A 270 -2.36 -14.49 6.93
N ARG A 271 -1.93 -13.24 6.79
CA ARG A 271 -1.77 -12.29 7.90
C ARG A 271 -3.03 -11.46 8.17
N THR A 272 -4.13 -11.69 7.46
CA THR A 272 -5.37 -10.92 7.60
C THR A 272 -5.87 -10.87 9.05
N LEU A 273 -6.03 -9.66 9.60
CA LEU A 273 -6.53 -9.41 10.94
C LEU A 273 -8.05 -9.31 10.97
N ASN A 274 -8.73 -10.46 10.87
CA ASN A 274 -10.18 -10.52 10.93
C ASN A 274 -10.75 -11.30 12.12
N TYR A 275 -9.98 -12.22 12.72
CA TYR A 275 -10.51 -13.18 13.68
C TYR A 275 -9.87 -13.02 15.06
N PHE A 276 -10.70 -12.68 16.05
CA PHE A 276 -10.26 -12.35 17.40
C PHE A 276 -11.06 -13.12 18.44
N TYR A 277 -10.39 -13.77 19.38
CA TYR A 277 -11.04 -14.26 20.60
C TYR A 277 -10.94 -13.17 21.66
N VAL A 278 -12.08 -12.74 22.22
CA VAL A 278 -12.15 -11.58 23.11
C VAL A 278 -12.99 -11.84 24.36
N GLU A 279 -12.78 -11.02 25.38
CA GLU A 279 -13.64 -10.91 26.57
C GLU A 279 -14.26 -9.51 26.61
N LEU A 280 -15.59 -9.46 26.72
CA LEU A 280 -16.40 -8.24 26.82
C LEU A 280 -16.41 -7.70 28.27
N PRO A 281 -16.86 -6.44 28.51
CA PRO A 281 -16.88 -5.83 29.84
C PRO A 281 -17.67 -6.59 30.91
N ASP A 282 -18.68 -7.35 30.50
CA ASP A 282 -19.52 -8.17 31.39
C ASP A 282 -18.92 -9.56 31.67
N GLY A 283 -17.76 -9.87 31.09
CA GLY A 283 -17.06 -11.14 31.21
C GLY A 283 -17.48 -12.19 30.18
N GLU A 284 -18.41 -11.88 29.26
CA GLU A 284 -18.74 -12.77 28.16
C GLU A 284 -17.53 -12.93 27.24
N LYS A 285 -17.21 -14.18 26.88
CA LYS A 285 -16.13 -14.52 25.96
C LYS A 285 -16.69 -15.01 24.64
N GLY A 286 -15.99 -14.73 23.56
CA GLY A 286 -16.45 -15.16 22.26
C GLY A 286 -15.50 -14.82 21.13
N LEU A 287 -15.85 -15.37 19.97
CA LEU A 287 -15.22 -15.07 18.70
C LEU A 287 -15.83 -13.79 18.12
N LEU A 288 -14.99 -12.79 17.89
CA LEU A 288 -15.30 -11.51 17.25
C LEU A 288 -14.61 -11.46 15.88
N TYR A 289 -15.38 -11.13 14.83
CA TYR A 289 -14.88 -10.97 13.48
C TYR A 289 -15.73 -9.99 12.68
N PHE A 290 -15.17 -9.47 11.60
CA PHE A 290 -15.79 -8.43 10.78
C PHE A 290 -16.02 -8.95 9.36
N TRP A 291 -17.00 -8.36 8.69
CA TRP A 291 -17.16 -8.55 7.26
C TRP A 291 -16.06 -7.76 6.54
N ILE A 292 -15.29 -8.42 5.67
CA ILE A 292 -14.16 -7.81 4.96
C ILE A 292 -14.30 -7.84 3.44
N GLY A 293 -15.48 -8.20 2.92
CA GLY A 293 -15.72 -8.44 1.49
C GLY A 293 -15.97 -9.92 1.19
N ASP A 294 -16.52 -10.21 0.00
CA ASP A 294 -16.71 -11.57 -0.53
C ASP A 294 -15.41 -12.15 -1.11
#